data_AF-T1JF28-F1
#
_entry.id   AF-T1JF28-F1
#
_cell.length_a   1.000
_cell.length_b   1.000
_cell.length_c   1.000
_cell.angle_alpha   90.00
_cell.angle_beta   90.00
_cell.angle_gamma   90.00
#
_symmetry.space_group_name_H-M   'P 1'
#
loop_
_entity.id
_entity.type
_entity.pdbx_description
1 polymer ?
#
loop_
_entity_poly.entity_id
_entity_poly.type
_entity_poly.pdbx_seq_one_letter_code
_entity_poly.pdbx_strand_id
1 'polypeptide(L)'
;MQFSPKRNNLWIANNDGARNCYKQHAHFVVPETQFFHMKQLFYIRSEYETAIEMSRQTFIRVNTPNSPCKPTNEVSACEQNCYATKLEQQPLNCKLPFMKTNELPFCLTPETAKTTQKIYLENQMKTNPQKQCSCVARCQETIFNPFITQSILYDSRVLKFKYSIGKIFDK
;
A
#
# COMPACT_ATOMS: atom_id res chain seq x y z
N MET A 1 -32.73 -4.43 -4.37
CA MET A 1 -31.86 -4.96 -3.30
C MET A 1 -31.10 -3.81 -2.67
N GLN A 2 -31.37 -3.51 -1.40
CA GLN A 2 -30.76 -2.40 -0.67
C GLN A 2 -29.41 -2.88 -0.12
N PHE A 3 -28.31 -2.51 -0.80
CA PHE A 3 -26.96 -2.80 -0.33
C PHE A 3 -26.67 -1.94 0.91
N SER A 4 -26.79 -2.52 2.09
CA SER A 4 -26.24 -1.91 3.30
C SER A 4 -24.80 -2.39 3.46
N PRO A 5 -23.77 -1.54 3.25
CA PRO A 5 -22.39 -1.96 3.42
C PRO A 5 -22.16 -2.32 4.90
N LYS A 6 -21.68 -3.55 5.17
CA LYS A 6 -21.20 -3.92 6.50
C LYS A 6 -20.09 -2.94 6.90
N ARG A 7 -20.36 -2.12 7.91
CA ARG A 7 -19.41 -1.16 8.47
C ARG A 7 -18.47 -1.88 9.43
N ASN A 8 -17.20 -1.95 9.06
CA ASN A 8 -16.15 -2.36 9.99
C ASN A 8 -15.49 -1.08 10.52
N ASN A 9 -15.79 -0.72 11.77
CA ASN A 9 -15.16 0.41 12.42
C ASN A 9 -13.89 -0.09 13.11
N LEU A 10 -12.72 0.37 12.66
CA LEU A 10 -11.48 0.17 13.40
C LEU A 10 -11.33 1.35 14.37
N TRP A 11 -11.57 1.12 15.66
CA TRP A 11 -11.34 2.11 16.70
C TRP A 11 -9.94 1.92 17.27
N ILE A 12 -9.03 2.85 16.95
CA ILE A 12 -7.73 2.92 17.62
C ILE A 12 -7.92 3.86 18.80
N ALA A 13 -8.43 3.33 19.92
CA ALA A 13 -8.52 4.07 21.17
C ALA A 13 -7.14 4.06 21.85
N ASN A 14 -6.62 5.25 22.19
CA ASN A 14 -5.52 5.40 23.15
C ASN A 14 -6.06 5.14 24.57
N ASN A 15 -6.59 3.94 24.81
CA ASN A 15 -6.97 3.49 26.14
C ASN A 15 -5.80 2.69 26.69
N ASP A 16 -4.82 3.39 27.25
CA ASP A 16 -4.08 2.97 28.46
C ASP A 16 -2.88 3.90 28.68
N GLY A 17 -2.75 4.39 29.91
CA GLY A 17 -1.67 5.26 30.40
C GLY A 17 -0.26 4.64 30.40
N ALA A 18 0.04 3.69 29.52
CA ALA A 18 1.35 3.04 29.42
C ALA A 18 1.75 2.60 28.01
N ARG A 19 0.98 2.91 26.95
CA ARG A 19 1.44 2.69 25.57
C ARG A 19 1.30 3.97 24.77
N ASN A 20 2.31 4.83 24.92
CA ASN A 20 2.58 5.85 23.92
C ASN A 20 2.71 5.14 22.57
N CYS A 21 1.68 5.21 21.72
CA CYS A 21 1.90 5.02 20.29
C CYS A 21 3.00 6.02 19.92
N TYR A 22 4.21 5.54 19.60
CA TYR A 22 5.28 6.45 19.20
C TYR A 22 4.73 7.29 18.05
N LYS A 23 5.00 8.60 18.08
CA LYS A 23 4.43 9.60 17.19
C LYS A 23 4.62 9.34 15.68
N GLN A 24 5.34 8.28 15.32
CA GLN A 24 5.79 7.89 13.99
C GLN A 24 5.33 6.49 13.53
N HIS A 25 4.40 5.83 14.22
CA HIS A 25 3.94 4.51 13.79
C HIS A 25 3.06 4.58 12.53
N ALA A 26 3.51 3.94 11.46
CA ALA A 26 2.70 3.72 10.27
C ALA A 26 1.72 2.56 10.52
N HIS A 27 0.46 2.75 10.17
CA HIS A 27 -0.55 1.70 10.20
C HIS A 27 -0.79 1.17 8.79
N PHE A 28 -0.93 -0.15 8.66
CA PHE A 28 -1.06 -0.83 7.38
C PHE A 28 -2.38 -1.59 7.35
N VAL A 29 -3.07 -1.51 6.21
CA VAL A 29 -4.23 -2.34 5.91
C VAL A 29 -3.86 -3.16 4.70
N VAL A 30 -3.63 -4.45 4.91
CA VAL A 30 -3.21 -5.35 3.84
C VAL A 30 -4.20 -6.50 3.76
N PRO A 31 -4.74 -6.82 2.57
CA PRO A 31 -5.49 -8.05 2.38
C PRO A 31 -4.57 -9.25 2.64
N GLU A 32 -5.00 -10.24 3.43
CA GLU A 32 -4.18 -11.41 3.80
C GLU A 32 -3.53 -12.14 2.62
N THR A 33 -4.11 -12.03 1.42
CA THR A 33 -3.68 -12.73 0.21
C THR A 33 -3.04 -11.83 -0.84
N GLN A 34 -2.81 -10.56 -0.54
CA GLN A 34 -2.19 -9.61 -1.48
C GLN A 34 -0.81 -9.19 -1.00
N PHE A 35 0.12 -9.09 -1.95
CA PHE A 35 1.41 -8.48 -1.68
C PHE A 35 1.22 -7.00 -1.33
N PHE A 36 1.89 -6.56 -0.28
CA PHE A 36 1.87 -5.17 0.12
C PHE A 36 2.48 -4.28 -0.97
N HIS A 37 1.67 -3.39 -1.54
CA HIS A 37 2.13 -2.40 -2.51
C HIS A 37 2.20 -1.03 -1.85
N MET A 38 3.33 -0.33 -1.96
CA MET A 38 3.54 0.96 -1.30
C MET A 38 2.53 2.05 -1.67
N LYS A 39 1.92 1.98 -2.86
CA LYS A 39 0.75 2.82 -3.24
C LYS A 39 -0.46 2.71 -2.29
N GLN A 40 -0.50 1.70 -1.42
CA GLN A 40 -1.54 1.53 -0.40
C GLN A 40 -1.14 2.10 0.97
N LEU A 41 0.01 2.78 1.06
CA LEU A 41 0.46 3.46 2.27
C LEU A 41 -0.30 4.75 2.51
N PHE A 42 -0.63 4.99 3.78
CA PHE A 42 -1.06 6.30 4.24
C PHE A 42 -0.52 6.58 5.63
N TYR A 43 -0.15 7.84 5.84
CA TYR A 43 0.44 8.31 7.08
C TYR A 43 -0.63 8.92 7.97
N ILE A 44 -0.65 8.51 9.23
CA ILE A 44 -1.53 9.06 10.26
C ILE A 44 -0.66 9.87 11.20
N ARG A 45 -1.03 11.13 11.43
CA ARG A 45 -0.35 11.99 12.41
C ARG A 45 -0.90 11.71 13.80
N SER A 46 -0.01 11.55 14.77
CA SER A 46 -0.36 11.25 16.17
C SER A 46 -1.04 12.39 16.94
N GLU A 47 -1.00 13.61 16.40
CA GLU A 47 -1.63 14.80 17.00
C GLU A 47 -3.16 14.82 16.83
N TYR A 48 -3.70 13.92 16.01
CA TYR A 48 -5.11 13.84 15.69
C TYR A 48 -5.70 12.54 16.22
N GLU A 49 -6.86 12.64 16.85
CA GLU A 49 -7.72 11.48 17.01
C GLU A 49 -8.18 11.06 15.60
N THR A 50 -7.90 9.82 15.21
CA THR A 50 -8.12 9.35 13.84
C THR A 50 -9.10 8.19 13.83
N ALA A 51 -10.22 8.37 13.13
CA ALA A 51 -11.17 7.31 12.81
C ALA A 51 -10.99 6.91 11.33
N ILE A 52 -10.81 5.62 11.07
CA ILE A 52 -10.66 5.07 9.72
C ILE A 52 -11.86 4.17 9.44
N GLU A 53 -12.70 4.59 8.51
CA GLU A 53 -13.78 3.77 7.98
C GLU A 53 -13.29 3.11 6.68
N MET A 54 -13.41 1.78 6.58
CA MET A 54 -12.95 1.05 5.40
C MET A 54 -14.14 0.52 4.61
N SER A 55 -14.24 0.93 3.35
CA SER A 55 -15.17 0.33 2.39
C SER A 55 -14.47 -0.77 1.61
N ARG A 56 -15.01 -1.98 1.64
CA ARG A 56 -14.51 -3.12 0.88
C ARG A 56 -15.29 -3.25 -0.43
N GLN A 57 -14.59 -3.21 -1.55
CA GLN A 57 -15.14 -3.44 -2.88
C GLN A 57 -14.46 -4.66 -3.51
N THR A 58 -15.25 -5.63 -3.96
CA THR A 58 -14.74 -6.81 -4.66
C THR A 58 -15.18 -6.78 -6.11
N PHE A 59 -14.22 -6.86 -7.01
CA PHE A 59 -14.42 -6.92 -8.45
C PHE A 59 -14.19 -8.35 -8.91
N ILE A 60 -15.16 -8.88 -9.65
CA ILE A 60 -15.08 -10.20 -10.29
C ILE A 60 -15.07 -9.95 -11.80
N ARG A 61 -13.95 -10.27 -12.44
CA ARG A 61 -13.77 -10.20 -13.90
C ARG A 61 -14.01 -11.58 -14.47
N VAL A 62 -14.76 -11.62 -15.57
CA VAL A 62 -14.97 -12.86 -16.33
C VAL A 62 -13.77 -13.05 -17.25
N ASN A 63 -13.14 -14.23 -17.18
CA ASN A 63 -12.03 -14.55 -18.05
C ASN A 63 -12.53 -14.73 -19.49
N THR A 64 -12.07 -13.88 -20.41
CA THR A 64 -12.45 -13.94 -21.82
C THR A 64 -11.22 -13.78 -22.71
N PRO A 65 -11.23 -14.25 -23.97
CA PRO A 65 -10.09 -14.07 -24.88
C PRO A 65 -9.66 -12.60 -25.07
N ASN A 66 -10.62 -11.68 -25.07
CA ASN A 66 -10.37 -10.24 -25.25
C ASN A 66 -10.03 -9.51 -23.94
N SER A 67 -10.31 -10.12 -22.79
CA SER A 67 -10.00 -9.59 -21.46
C SER A 67 -9.57 -10.74 -20.55
N PRO A 68 -8.35 -11.26 -20.76
CA PRO A 68 -7.87 -12.39 -19.97
C PRO A 68 -7.64 -11.95 -18.53
N CYS A 69 -7.98 -12.83 -17.60
CA CYS A 69 -7.67 -12.64 -16.20
C CYS A 69 -7.08 -13.92 -15.61
N LYS A 70 -6.30 -13.77 -14.54
CA LYS A 70 -5.68 -14.89 -13.83
C LYS A 70 -5.99 -14.88 -12.33
N PRO A 71 -5.83 -16.03 -11.65
CA PRO A 71 -5.86 -16.10 -10.19
C PRO A 71 -4.84 -15.15 -9.52
N THR A 72 -5.13 -14.74 -8.29
CA THR A 72 -4.36 -13.73 -7.55
C THR A 72 -2.89 -14.11 -7.35
N ASN A 73 -2.60 -15.38 -7.08
CA ASN A 73 -1.24 -15.89 -6.91
C ASN A 73 -0.41 -15.76 -8.19
N GLU A 74 -0.96 -16.13 -9.34
CA GLU A 74 -0.26 -16.03 -10.64
C GLU A 74 0.04 -14.57 -11.01
N VAL A 75 -0.95 -13.67 -10.85
CA VAL A 75 -0.73 -12.25 -11.13
C VAL A 75 0.29 -11.66 -10.17
N SER A 76 0.24 -12.01 -8.87
CA SER A 76 1.17 -11.48 -7.88
C SER A 76 2.61 -11.96 -8.13
N ALA A 77 2.79 -13.21 -8.58
CA ALA A 77 4.10 -13.71 -9.00
C ALA A 77 4.63 -12.94 -10.23
N CYS A 78 3.77 -12.67 -11.22
CA CYS A 78 4.12 -11.84 -12.38
C CYS A 78 4.56 -10.43 -11.97
N GLU A 79 3.77 -9.77 -11.12
CA GLU A 79 4.07 -8.42 -10.62
C GLU A 79 5.39 -8.40 -9.83
N GLN A 80 5.60 -9.36 -8.92
CA GLN A 80 6.86 -9.47 -8.17
C GLN A 80 8.07 -9.63 -9.09
N ASN A 81 7.96 -10.50 -10.09
CA ASN A 81 9.02 -10.67 -11.07
C ASN A 81 9.26 -9.39 -11.87
N CYS A 82 8.19 -8.71 -12.29
CA CYS A 82 8.28 -7.42 -12.97
C CYS A 82 9.06 -6.38 -12.15
N TYR A 83 8.72 -6.21 -10.86
CA TYR A 83 9.44 -5.29 -9.98
C TYR A 83 10.89 -5.70 -9.80
N ALA A 84 11.18 -6.99 -9.62
CA ALA A 84 12.54 -7.50 -9.48
C ALA A 84 13.38 -7.21 -10.72
N THR A 85 12.89 -7.59 -11.92
CA THR A 85 13.59 -7.33 -13.19
C THR A 85 13.79 -5.84 -13.45
N LYS A 86 12.79 -5.00 -13.15
CA LYS A 86 12.93 -3.54 -13.29
C LYS A 86 13.94 -2.96 -12.31
N LEU A 87 14.07 -3.54 -11.12
CA LEU A 87 15.01 -3.11 -10.10
C LEU A 87 16.44 -3.52 -10.42
N GLU A 88 16.65 -4.70 -10.99
CA GLU A 88 17.95 -5.18 -11.49
C GLU A 88 18.50 -4.29 -12.62
N GLN A 89 17.61 -3.65 -13.39
CA GLN A 89 17.99 -2.68 -14.42
C GLN A 89 18.41 -1.31 -13.84
N GLN A 90 18.24 -1.08 -12.53
CA GLN A 90 18.66 0.18 -11.91
C GLN A 90 20.14 0.13 -11.50
N PRO A 91 20.85 1.27 -11.53
CA PRO A 91 22.24 1.35 -11.09
C PRO A 91 22.34 1.27 -9.56
N LEU A 92 22.22 0.06 -9.01
CA LEU A 92 22.35 -0.23 -7.59
C LEU A 92 23.75 -0.73 -7.27
N ASN A 93 24.42 -0.05 -6.34
CA ASN A 93 25.77 -0.44 -5.89
C ASN A 93 25.74 -1.36 -4.66
N CYS A 94 24.60 -1.41 -3.96
CA CYS A 94 24.41 -2.22 -2.77
C CYS A 94 22.93 -2.59 -2.60
N LYS A 95 22.66 -3.60 -1.77
CA LYS A 95 21.31 -4.06 -1.43
C LYS A 95 20.92 -3.73 0.00
N LEU A 96 19.63 -3.57 0.21
CA LEU A 96 19.04 -3.43 1.53
C LEU A 96 18.74 -4.81 2.13
N PRO A 97 18.64 -4.93 3.47
CA PRO A 97 18.41 -6.21 4.16
C PRO A 97 17.15 -6.97 3.70
N PHE A 98 16.14 -6.27 3.20
CA PHE A 98 14.87 -6.85 2.74
C PHE A 98 14.84 -7.17 1.23
N MET A 99 15.89 -6.80 0.48
CA MET A 99 15.97 -7.07 -0.95
C MET A 99 16.49 -8.49 -1.20
N LYS A 100 15.83 -9.24 -2.10
CA LYS A 100 16.21 -10.61 -2.47
C LYS A 100 17.34 -10.71 -3.50
N THR A 101 17.94 -9.60 -3.92
CA THR A 101 19.02 -9.60 -4.93
C THR A 101 20.28 -10.27 -4.38
N ASN A 102 20.73 -11.35 -5.00
CA ASN A 102 21.80 -12.17 -4.44
C ASN A 102 23.20 -11.62 -4.70
N GLU A 103 23.41 -10.87 -5.77
CA GLU A 103 24.75 -10.53 -6.26
C GLU A 103 25.33 -9.23 -5.66
N LEU A 104 24.49 -8.33 -5.13
CA LEU A 104 24.96 -7.07 -4.56
C LEU A 104 25.39 -7.22 -3.10
N PRO A 105 26.44 -6.51 -2.65
CA PRO A 105 26.80 -6.43 -1.24
C PRO A 105 25.76 -5.62 -0.46
N PHE A 106 25.64 -5.84 0.85
CA PHE A 106 24.78 -5.01 1.70
C PHE A 106 25.30 -3.56 1.78
N CYS A 107 24.39 -2.58 1.86
CA CYS A 107 24.77 -1.19 2.06
C CYS A 107 25.41 -0.99 3.45
N LEU A 108 26.65 -0.48 3.49
CA LEU A 108 27.41 -0.31 4.74
C LEU A 108 27.20 1.05 5.40
N THR A 109 26.82 2.06 4.62
CA THR A 109 26.67 3.44 5.13
C THR A 109 25.22 3.91 5.07
N PRO A 110 24.80 4.82 5.97
CA PRO A 110 23.46 5.41 5.90
C PRO A 110 23.15 6.10 4.57
N GLU A 111 24.15 6.72 3.93
CA GLU A 111 23.99 7.46 2.67
C GLU A 111 23.69 6.52 1.50
N THR A 112 24.45 5.42 1.42
CA THR A 112 24.23 4.38 0.40
C THR A 112 22.91 3.67 0.61
N ALA A 113 22.55 3.36 1.86
CA ALA A 113 21.25 2.78 2.20
C ALA A 113 20.08 3.70 1.81
N LYS A 114 20.15 5.01 2.12
CA LYS A 114 19.12 5.99 1.74
C LYS A 114 18.97 6.10 0.23
N THR A 115 20.07 6.11 -0.51
CA THR A 115 20.07 6.21 -1.97
C THR A 115 19.44 4.96 -2.60
N THR A 116 19.86 3.77 -2.18
CA THR A 116 19.27 2.49 -2.62
C THR A 116 17.79 2.42 -2.27
N GLN A 117 17.40 2.87 -1.07
CA GLN A 117 16.00 2.91 -0.67
C GLN A 117 15.20 3.83 -1.59
N LYS A 118 15.68 5.03 -1.88
CA LYS A 118 15.02 5.95 -2.82
C LYS A 118 14.81 5.30 -4.19
N ILE A 119 15.84 4.67 -4.76
CA ILE A 119 15.75 3.99 -6.06
C ILE A 119 14.74 2.84 -6.01
N TYR A 120 14.76 2.03 -4.94
CA TYR A 120 13.81 0.95 -4.71
C TYR A 120 12.36 1.46 -4.69
N LEU A 121 12.09 2.51 -3.90
CA LEU A 121 10.77 3.13 -3.77
C LEU A 121 10.29 3.70 -5.11
N GLU A 122 11.16 4.45 -5.79
CA GLU A 122 10.82 5.05 -7.08
C GLU A 122 10.52 3.98 -8.13
N ASN A 123 11.27 2.89 -8.16
CA ASN A 123 11.01 1.77 -9.06
C ASN A 123 9.62 1.17 -8.84
N GLN A 124 9.26 0.84 -7.59
CA GLN A 124 7.94 0.30 -7.29
C GLN A 124 6.80 1.25 -7.63
N MET A 125 7.01 2.56 -7.44
CA MET A 125 5.97 3.56 -7.72
C MET A 125 5.79 3.80 -9.22
N LYS A 126 6.89 3.86 -9.97
CA LYS A 126 6.91 4.12 -11.43
C LYS A 126 6.59 2.89 -12.26
N THR A 127 6.85 1.69 -11.74
CA THR A 127 6.58 0.45 -12.48
C THR A 127 5.08 0.17 -12.53
N ASN A 128 4.55 -0.03 -13.75
CA ASN A 128 3.20 -0.51 -13.99
C ASN A 128 3.28 -1.93 -14.60
N PRO A 129 3.08 -3.00 -13.81
CA PRO A 129 3.26 -4.36 -14.30
C PRO A 129 2.36 -4.75 -15.47
N GLN A 130 1.17 -4.17 -15.58
CA GLN A 130 0.25 -4.45 -16.69
C GLN A 130 0.74 -3.83 -17.99
N LYS A 131 1.19 -2.57 -17.95
CA LYS A 131 1.67 -1.84 -19.14
C LYS A 131 3.11 -2.20 -19.53
N GLN A 132 3.97 -2.51 -18.56
CA GLN A 132 5.42 -2.65 -18.79
C GLN A 132 5.92 -4.09 -18.78
N CYS A 133 5.16 -5.02 -18.18
CA CYS A 133 5.54 -6.44 -18.07
C CYS A 133 4.42 -7.38 -18.54
N SER A 134 3.37 -6.84 -19.14
CA SER A 134 2.23 -7.61 -19.68
C SER A 134 1.56 -8.53 -18.65
N CYS A 135 1.62 -8.19 -17.36
CA CYS A 135 0.89 -8.94 -16.34
C CYS A 135 -0.61 -8.74 -16.54
N VAL A 136 -1.34 -9.83 -16.72
CA VAL A 136 -2.80 -9.78 -16.88
C VAL A 136 -3.50 -9.37 -15.60
N ALA A 137 -4.76 -8.92 -15.71
CA ALA A 137 -5.56 -8.53 -14.56
C ALA A 137 -5.93 -9.74 -13.68
N ARG A 138 -6.21 -9.48 -12.40
CA ARG A 138 -6.77 -10.49 -11.49
C ARG A 138 -8.23 -10.76 -11.84
N CYS A 139 -8.64 -12.04 -11.86
CA CYS A 139 -10.05 -12.41 -12.01
C CYS A 139 -10.88 -11.97 -10.81
N GLN A 140 -10.30 -11.99 -9.61
CA GLN A 140 -10.92 -11.45 -8.41
C GLN A 140 -9.98 -10.47 -7.74
N GLU A 141 -10.45 -9.25 -7.53
CA GLU A 141 -9.69 -8.18 -6.90
C GLU A 141 -10.53 -7.57 -5.78
N THR A 142 -9.99 -7.52 -4.57
CA THR A 142 -10.61 -6.79 -3.46
C THR A 142 -9.82 -5.54 -3.20
N ILE A 143 -10.50 -4.40 -3.21
CA ILE A 143 -9.97 -3.07 -2.96
C ILE A 143 -10.58 -2.58 -1.64
N PHE A 144 -9.72 -2.04 -0.77
CA PHE A 144 -10.13 -1.35 0.44
C PHE A 144 -9.97 0.15 0.21
N ASN A 145 -11.08 0.89 0.32
CA ASN A 145 -11.09 2.35 0.20
C ASN A 145 -11.20 2.94 1.61
N PRO A 146 -10.13 3.54 2.15
CA PRO A 146 -10.16 4.17 3.45
C PRO A 146 -10.79 5.56 3.37
N PHE A 147 -11.70 5.83 4.29
CA PHE A 147 -12.25 7.15 4.61
C PHE A 147 -11.69 7.54 5.97
N ILE A 148 -10.85 8.57 5.99
CA ILE A 148 -10.12 8.99 7.18
C ILE A 148 -10.79 10.24 7.73
N THR A 149 -11.16 10.19 9.00
CA THR A 149 -11.62 11.35 9.77
C THR A 149 -10.59 11.64 10.85
N GLN A 150 -10.02 12.84 10.84
CA GLN A 150 -9.10 13.33 11.86
C GLN A 150 -9.77 14.41 12.68
N SER A 151 -9.71 14.32 14.01
CA SER A 151 -10.15 15.33 14.96
C SER A 151 -8.99 15.87 15.79
N ILE A 152 -8.98 17.19 15.98
CA ILE A 152 -8.09 17.87 16.94
C ILE A 152 -8.89 18.87 17.78
N LEU A 153 -8.55 18.96 19.06
CA LEU A 153 -9.08 19.98 19.97
C LEU A 153 -8.23 21.24 19.84
N TYR A 154 -8.85 22.33 19.37
CA TYR A 154 -8.21 23.64 19.29
C TYR A 154 -9.14 24.68 19.93
N ASP A 155 -8.67 25.31 21.01
CA ASP A 155 -9.40 26.37 21.73
C ASP A 155 -10.86 25.98 22.07
N SER A 156 -11.03 24.82 22.72
CA SER A 156 -12.32 24.23 23.09
C SER A 156 -13.26 23.89 21.91
N ARG A 157 -12.78 23.95 20.66
CA ARG A 157 -13.50 23.52 19.45
C ARG A 157 -12.89 22.25 18.88
N VAL A 158 -13.74 21.35 18.40
CA VAL A 158 -13.31 20.14 17.69
C VAL A 158 -13.25 20.44 16.20
N LEU A 159 -12.05 20.50 15.63
CA LEU A 159 -11.85 20.58 14.18
C LEU A 159 -11.85 19.16 13.60
N LYS A 160 -12.66 18.91 12.56
CA LYS A 160 -12.76 17.61 11.89
C LYS A 160 -12.35 17.73 10.43
N PHE A 161 -11.36 16.96 10.02
CA PHE A 161 -10.91 16.83 8.64
C PHE A 161 -11.34 15.47 8.10
N LYS A 162 -11.98 15.44 6.94
CA LYS A 162 -12.40 14.22 6.27
C LYS A 162 -11.79 14.13 4.89
N TYR A 163 -11.14 13.02 4.59
CA TYR A 163 -10.57 12.78 3.27
C TYR A 163 -10.61 11.28 2.92
N SER A 164 -10.68 11.00 1.62
CA SER A 164 -10.58 9.66 1.06
C SER A 164 -9.30 9.53 0.26
N ILE A 165 -8.64 8.40 0.36
CA ILE A 165 -7.46 8.11 -0.47
C ILE A 165 -7.96 7.54 -1.78
N GLY A 166 -8.11 8.41 -2.78
CA GLY A 166 -8.49 8.00 -4.13
C GLY A 166 -7.37 7.21 -4.79
N LYS A 167 -7.72 6.13 -5.50
CA LYS A 167 -6.81 5.53 -6.47
C LYS A 167 -6.59 6.53 -7.61
N ILE A 168 -5.33 6.94 -7.83
CA ILE A 168 -4.91 7.46 -9.13
C ILE A 168 -4.92 6.24 -10.07
N PHE A 169 -6.04 6.02 -10.74
CA PHE A 169 -6.08 5.11 -11.87
C PHE A 169 -5.48 5.86 -13.06
N ASP A 170 -4.22 5.56 -13.38
CA ASP A 170 -3.65 5.96 -14.68
C ASP A 170 -4.47 5.26 -15.77
N LYS A 171 -5.31 6.03 -16.49
CA LYS A 171 -5.90 5.60 -17.76
C LYS A 171 -4.77 5.21 -18.73
#